data_AF-A0A5D0ID42-F1
#
_entry.id   AF-A0A5D0ID42-F1
#
_cell.length_a   1.000
_cell.length_b   1.000
_cell.length_c   1.000
_cell.angle_alpha   90.00
_cell.angle_beta   90.00
_cell.angle_gamma   90.00
#
_symmetry.space_group_name_H-M   'P 1'
#
loop_
_entity.id
_entity.type
_entity.pdbx_description
1 polymer ?
#
loop_
_entity_poly.entity_id
_entity_poly.type
_entity_poly.pdbx_seq_one_letter_code
_entity_poly.pdbx_strand_id
1 'polypeptide(L)'
;MPSSLAVTHTGGTGVLSYQWYSNTTNSNTGGTAITGATNSSYNPPTFNTAGNYYYYVIITAAGSGCNAVTSNVSEVIVVTDPVINTHPIATQTICEGITPTDLSVSVSGGLGSTYNYQWYSNTTNSNTGGTLLTGATNSAFTPPNTTVGTVYYYVEVTQAGIDCAVTSNTSEVIINEAATITNQPLSEIICFGDSFNTLSVSYTNGVGTPNYQWFSNTTNDNTT
;
A
#
# COMPACT_ATOMS: atom_id res chain seq x y z
N MET A 1 -10.95 5.34 15.19
CA MET A 1 -11.94 4.71 16.10
C MET A 1 -13.31 5.27 15.78
N PRO A 2 -14.39 4.48 15.76
CA PRO A 2 -15.73 5.01 15.49
C PRO A 2 -16.09 6.08 16.53
N SER A 3 -16.76 7.14 16.08
CA SER A 3 -17.24 8.21 16.95
C SER A 3 -18.25 7.65 17.97
N SER A 4 -18.25 8.23 19.17
CA SER A 4 -19.22 7.89 20.21
C SER A 4 -20.63 8.23 19.74
N LEU A 5 -21.59 7.31 19.93
CA LEU A 5 -23.00 7.61 19.76
C LEU A 5 -23.44 8.46 20.96
N ALA A 6 -24.14 9.56 20.73
CA ALA A 6 -24.55 10.45 21.81
C ALA A 6 -25.98 10.95 21.59
N VAL A 7 -26.70 11.18 22.68
CA VAL A 7 -28.01 11.82 22.66
C VAL A 7 -27.98 13.14 23.42
N THR A 8 -28.55 14.17 22.81
CA THR A 8 -28.85 15.44 23.47
C THR A 8 -30.35 15.53 23.70
N HIS A 9 -30.76 16.09 24.83
CA HIS A 9 -32.17 16.29 25.18
C HIS A 9 -32.39 17.76 25.57
N THR A 10 -33.63 18.23 25.44
CA THR A 10 -34.06 19.55 25.93
C THR A 10 -35.33 19.38 26.75
N GLY A 11 -35.43 20.11 27.87
CA GLY A 11 -36.55 19.97 28.81
C GLY A 11 -36.50 18.69 29.65
N GLY A 12 -37.54 18.49 30.47
CA GLY A 12 -37.63 17.40 31.46
C GLY A 12 -37.45 17.91 32.89
N THR A 13 -38.09 17.23 33.85
CA THR A 13 -37.90 17.48 35.29
C THR A 13 -37.49 16.18 35.97
N GLY A 14 -36.61 16.28 36.97
CA GLY A 14 -36.07 15.12 37.68
C GLY A 14 -34.77 14.57 37.10
N VAL A 15 -34.26 13.49 37.70
CA VAL A 15 -33.04 12.80 37.26
C VAL A 15 -33.35 11.95 36.04
N LEU A 16 -32.52 12.06 35.01
CA LEU A 16 -32.61 11.26 33.80
C LEU A 16 -31.79 9.97 33.94
N SER A 17 -32.32 8.89 33.39
CA SER A 17 -31.61 7.64 33.17
C SER A 17 -31.66 7.25 31.70
N TYR A 18 -30.57 6.63 31.24
CA TYR A 18 -30.38 6.18 29.87
C TYR A 18 -30.27 4.67 29.86
N GLN A 19 -30.76 4.05 28.79
CA GLN A 19 -30.47 2.67 28.47
C GLN A 19 -30.32 2.52 26.96
N TRP A 20 -29.14 2.11 26.51
CA TRP A 20 -28.90 1.82 25.10
C TRP A 20 -29.36 0.41 24.74
N TYR A 21 -29.83 0.27 23.50
CA TYR A 21 -30.30 -0.96 22.90
C TYR A 21 -29.60 -1.20 21.57
N SER A 22 -29.34 -2.46 21.24
CA SER A 22 -28.94 -2.89 19.90
C SER A 22 -30.11 -3.55 19.17
N ASN A 23 -30.12 -3.46 17.86
CA ASN A 23 -31.13 -4.09 17.01
C ASN A 23 -30.47 -4.74 15.77
N THR A 24 -31.09 -5.80 15.28
CA THR A 24 -30.69 -6.49 14.03
C THR A 24 -31.35 -5.88 12.80
N THR A 25 -32.31 -4.98 13.00
CA THR A 25 -33.03 -4.25 11.95
C THR A 25 -32.97 -2.75 12.24
N ASN A 26 -33.20 -1.92 11.21
CA ASN A 26 -33.30 -0.48 11.34
C ASN A 26 -34.61 -0.07 12.05
N SER A 27 -34.70 -0.36 13.35
CA SER A 27 -35.87 -0.13 14.19
C SER A 27 -35.46 0.29 15.61
N ASN A 28 -36.22 1.20 16.20
CA ASN A 28 -36.09 1.61 17.59
C ASN A 28 -37.05 0.87 18.54
N THR A 29 -37.59 -0.26 18.07
CA THR A 29 -38.45 -1.16 18.85
C THR A 29 -37.96 -2.61 18.71
N GLY A 30 -38.18 -3.41 19.75
CA GLY A 30 -37.77 -4.83 19.77
C GLY A 30 -36.26 -5.06 19.91
N GLY A 31 -35.48 -4.01 20.23
CA GLY A 31 -34.04 -4.14 20.47
C GLY A 31 -33.70 -4.86 21.79
N THR A 32 -32.47 -5.33 21.88
CA THR A 32 -31.90 -5.95 23.08
C THR A 32 -31.17 -4.90 23.91
N ALA A 33 -31.45 -4.82 25.21
CA ALA A 33 -30.77 -3.88 26.10
C ALA A 33 -29.27 -4.23 26.22
N ILE A 34 -28.42 -3.20 26.10
CA ILE A 34 -26.97 -3.33 26.25
C ILE A 34 -26.61 -3.15 27.72
N THR A 35 -26.20 -4.22 28.39
CA THR A 35 -25.86 -4.21 29.81
C THR A 35 -24.81 -3.15 30.14
N GLY A 36 -25.11 -2.28 31.11
CA GLY A 36 -24.19 -1.25 31.60
C GLY A 36 -24.10 0.01 30.73
N ALA A 37 -24.77 0.07 29.59
CA ALA A 37 -24.80 1.26 28.74
C ALA A 37 -25.87 2.26 29.23
N THR A 38 -25.54 2.98 30.31
CA THR A 38 -26.44 3.90 31.02
C THR A 38 -26.04 5.38 30.97
N ASN A 39 -25.04 5.70 30.14
CA ASN A 39 -24.61 7.08 29.91
C ASN A 39 -25.37 7.72 28.74
N SER A 40 -25.32 9.05 28.66
CA SER A 40 -25.84 9.82 27.52
C SER A 40 -25.08 9.56 26.21
N SER A 41 -23.92 8.90 26.30
CA SER A 41 -23.17 8.41 25.16
C SER A 41 -22.83 6.92 25.29
N TYR A 42 -22.61 6.28 24.15
CA TYR A 42 -22.24 4.89 24.04
C TYR A 42 -21.22 4.70 22.91
N ASN A 43 -20.15 3.99 23.21
CA ASN A 43 -19.16 3.57 22.22
C ASN A 43 -19.43 2.11 21.89
N PRO A 44 -19.87 1.79 20.65
CA PRO A 44 -19.96 0.43 20.19
C PRO A 44 -18.61 -0.30 20.32
N PRO A 45 -18.62 -1.63 20.54
CA PRO A 45 -17.40 -2.42 20.62
C PRO A 45 -16.67 -2.44 19.27
N THR A 46 -15.46 -2.99 19.26
CA THR A 46 -14.78 -3.35 18.01
C THR A 46 -15.58 -4.43 17.28
N PHE A 47 -15.82 -4.23 16.00
CA PHE A 47 -16.53 -5.17 15.16
C PHE A 47 -15.57 -6.12 14.46
N ASN A 48 -15.92 -7.40 14.45
CA ASN A 48 -15.17 -8.51 13.87
C ASN A 48 -15.92 -9.17 12.71
N THR A 49 -17.02 -8.55 12.26
CA THR A 49 -17.81 -8.98 11.10
C THR A 49 -18.34 -7.74 10.40
N ALA A 50 -18.31 -7.75 9.07
CA ALA A 50 -18.91 -6.67 8.29
C ALA A 50 -20.44 -6.76 8.32
N GLY A 51 -21.10 -5.61 8.27
CA GLY A 51 -22.55 -5.51 8.32
C GLY A 51 -23.03 -4.21 8.92
N ASN A 52 -24.35 -4.10 9.04
CA ASN A 52 -25.00 -2.91 9.59
C ASN A 52 -25.46 -3.23 11.02
N TYR A 53 -25.13 -2.34 11.94
CA TYR A 53 -25.46 -2.45 13.35
C TYR A 53 -26.31 -1.27 13.76
N TYR A 54 -27.44 -1.53 14.39
CA TYR A 54 -28.42 -0.51 14.72
C TYR A 54 -28.48 -0.32 16.23
N TYR A 55 -28.47 0.94 16.66
CA TYR A 55 -28.50 1.33 18.07
C TYR A 55 -29.56 2.39 18.31
N TYR A 56 -30.18 2.36 19.47
CA TYR A 56 -31.05 3.44 19.94
C TYR A 56 -30.99 3.53 21.46
N VAL A 57 -31.43 4.65 22.03
CA VAL A 57 -31.44 4.87 23.48
C VAL A 57 -32.85 5.22 23.94
N ILE A 58 -33.25 4.67 25.08
CA ILE A 58 -34.45 5.07 25.80
C ILE A 58 -34.01 5.94 26.97
N ILE A 59 -34.63 7.11 27.10
CA ILE A 59 -34.44 8.05 28.18
C ILE A 59 -35.69 8.03 29.05
N THR A 60 -35.50 7.84 30.35
CA THR A 60 -36.57 7.91 31.36
C THR A 60 -36.27 9.00 32.39
N ALA A 61 -37.29 9.72 32.84
CA ALA A 61 -37.18 10.73 33.88
C ALA A 61 -37.94 10.29 35.13
N ALA A 62 -37.37 10.50 36.31
CA ALA A 62 -37.98 10.10 37.58
C ALA A 62 -39.17 10.99 38.04
N GLY A 63 -39.60 11.96 37.24
CA GLY A 63 -40.72 12.86 37.55
C GLY A 63 -42.09 12.26 37.25
N SER A 64 -43.10 12.58 38.07
CA SER A 64 -44.49 12.15 37.84
C SER A 64 -45.04 12.73 36.53
N GLY A 65 -45.47 11.86 35.62
CA GLY A 65 -46.08 12.25 34.34
C GLY A 65 -45.13 12.36 33.15
N CYS A 66 -43.85 12.03 33.31
CA CYS A 66 -42.91 11.96 32.18
C CYS A 66 -42.91 10.55 31.56
N ASN A 67 -43.34 10.44 30.31
CA ASN A 67 -43.20 9.21 29.53
C ASN A 67 -41.74 9.01 29.11
N ALA A 68 -41.34 7.75 28.94
CA ALA A 68 -40.05 7.41 28.32
C ALA A 68 -40.00 7.95 26.88
N VAL A 69 -38.84 8.42 26.45
CA VAL A 69 -38.61 8.87 25.08
C VAL A 69 -37.55 7.99 24.44
N THR A 70 -37.82 7.53 23.22
CA THR A 70 -36.90 6.70 22.44
C THR A 70 -36.26 7.55 21.34
N SER A 71 -34.96 7.42 21.15
CA SER A 71 -34.25 8.11 20.06
C SER A 71 -34.65 7.57 18.68
N ASN A 72 -34.24 8.27 17.63
CA ASN A 72 -34.08 7.67 16.31
C ASN A 72 -33.03 6.55 16.35
N VAL A 73 -33.05 5.70 15.32
CA VAL A 73 -32.03 4.66 15.14
C VAL A 73 -30.75 5.33 14.63
N SER A 74 -29.61 4.92 15.21
CA SER A 74 -28.28 5.18 14.69
C SER A 74 -27.76 3.92 14.02
N GLU A 75 -27.28 4.05 12.78
CA GLU A 75 -26.67 2.97 12.03
C GLU A 75 -25.14 3.07 12.07
N VAL A 76 -24.48 1.95 12.33
CA VAL A 76 -23.04 1.78 12.21
C VAL A 76 -22.79 0.77 11.10
N ILE A 77 -22.13 1.22 10.03
CA ILE A 77 -21.80 0.38 8.87
C ILE A 77 -20.35 -0.08 9.02
N VAL A 78 -20.15 -1.39 9.07
CA VAL A 78 -18.85 -2.04 9.13
C VAL A 78 -18.59 -2.69 7.79
N VAL A 79 -17.51 -2.31 7.14
CA VAL A 79 -17.09 -2.86 5.85
C VAL A 79 -15.88 -3.77 6.03
N THR A 80 -15.64 -4.65 5.07
CA THR A 80 -14.42 -5.43 5.05
C THR A 80 -13.24 -4.57 4.57
N ASP A 81 -12.04 -4.91 5.03
CA ASP A 81 -10.82 -4.28 4.50
C ASP A 81 -10.58 -4.66 3.03
N PRO A 82 -9.84 -3.83 2.27
CA PRO A 82 -9.35 -4.22 0.97
C PRO A 82 -8.36 -5.39 1.08
N VAL A 83 -8.27 -6.19 0.02
CA VAL A 83 -7.35 -7.34 -0.07
C VAL A 83 -6.49 -7.19 -1.32
N ILE A 84 -5.17 -7.29 -1.15
CA ILE A 84 -4.22 -7.37 -2.27
C ILE A 84 -4.17 -8.82 -2.76
N ASN A 85 -4.61 -9.07 -3.99
CA ASN A 85 -4.64 -10.40 -4.61
C ASN A 85 -3.32 -10.71 -5.34
N THR A 86 -2.65 -9.67 -5.84
CA THR A 86 -1.35 -9.79 -6.50
C THR A 86 -0.41 -8.76 -5.89
N HIS A 87 0.72 -9.25 -5.40
CA HIS A 87 1.80 -8.41 -4.87
C HIS A 87 2.79 -8.06 -5.98
N PRO A 88 3.62 -7.02 -5.78
CA PRO A 88 4.71 -6.72 -6.70
C PRO A 88 5.67 -7.90 -6.87
N ILE A 89 6.43 -7.91 -7.97
CA ILE A 89 7.52 -8.88 -8.14
C ILE A 89 8.47 -8.82 -6.94
N ALA A 90 8.90 -9.98 -6.44
CA ALA A 90 9.64 -10.05 -5.18
C ALA A 90 11.04 -9.42 -5.28
N THR A 91 11.73 -9.64 -6.40
CA THR A 91 13.07 -9.08 -6.64
C THR A 91 13.32 -8.86 -8.13
N GLN A 92 14.11 -7.85 -8.47
CA GLN A 92 14.68 -7.67 -9.79
C GLN A 92 16.10 -7.09 -9.71
N THR A 93 16.97 -7.56 -10.59
CA THR A 93 18.37 -7.15 -10.67
C THR A 93 18.65 -6.64 -12.08
N ILE A 94 19.07 -5.38 -12.19
CA ILE A 94 19.31 -4.71 -13.48
C ILE A 94 20.61 -3.90 -13.44
N CYS A 95 21.10 -3.51 -14.62
CA CYS A 95 22.15 -2.51 -14.73
C CYS A 95 21.58 -1.10 -14.62
N GLU A 96 22.41 -0.18 -14.15
CA GLU A 96 22.16 1.26 -14.19
C GLU A 96 21.74 1.71 -15.60
N GLY A 97 20.72 2.57 -15.64
CA GLY A 97 20.15 3.12 -16.88
C GLY A 97 19.16 2.20 -17.60
N ILE A 98 19.03 0.92 -17.20
CA ILE A 98 18.02 0.03 -17.75
C ILE A 98 16.68 0.27 -17.06
N THR A 99 15.60 0.45 -17.83
CA THR A 99 14.25 0.60 -17.27
C THR A 99 13.85 -0.70 -16.54
N PRO A 100 13.48 -0.63 -15.24
CA PRO A 100 13.05 -1.82 -14.50
C PRO A 100 11.68 -2.30 -14.97
N THR A 101 11.31 -3.52 -14.57
CA THR A 101 9.92 -3.98 -14.69
C THR A 101 9.06 -3.26 -13.67
N ASP A 102 7.85 -2.89 -14.08
CA ASP A 102 6.86 -2.26 -13.19
C ASP A 102 6.51 -3.15 -12.00
N LEU A 103 6.48 -2.54 -10.83
CA LEU A 103 5.92 -3.10 -9.62
C LEU A 103 4.41 -2.87 -9.67
N SER A 104 3.59 -3.91 -9.61
CA SER A 104 2.13 -3.78 -9.73
C SER A 104 1.37 -4.56 -8.67
N VAL A 105 0.16 -4.09 -8.36
CA VAL A 105 -0.78 -4.75 -7.46
C VAL A 105 -2.17 -4.89 -8.07
N SER A 106 -2.89 -5.94 -7.68
CA SER A 106 -4.32 -6.10 -7.96
C SER A 106 -5.08 -6.18 -6.63
N VAL A 107 -6.21 -5.49 -6.52
CA VAL A 107 -6.93 -5.29 -5.25
C VAL A 107 -8.41 -5.57 -5.41
N SER A 108 -9.02 -6.20 -4.41
CA SER A 108 -10.45 -6.50 -4.32
C SER A 108 -10.96 -6.26 -2.89
N GLY A 109 -12.26 -6.43 -2.65
CA GLY A 109 -12.83 -6.33 -1.30
C GLY A 109 -13.26 -4.93 -0.83
N GLY A 110 -13.69 -4.87 0.42
CA GLY A 110 -14.51 -3.82 1.03
C GLY A 110 -15.50 -3.12 0.09
N LEU A 111 -15.43 -1.79 0.01
CA LEU A 111 -16.42 -1.00 -0.74
C LEU A 111 -16.31 -1.16 -2.26
N GLY A 112 -15.22 -1.72 -2.77
CA GLY A 112 -15.10 -2.25 -4.14
C GLY A 112 -15.17 -1.26 -5.30
N SER A 113 -15.40 0.04 -5.06
CA SER A 113 -15.63 1.03 -6.13
C SER A 113 -14.40 1.86 -6.50
N THR A 114 -13.55 2.22 -5.55
CA THR A 114 -12.33 3.02 -5.79
C THR A 114 -11.30 2.80 -4.68
N TYR A 115 -10.05 2.54 -5.08
CA TYR A 115 -8.90 2.45 -4.19
C TYR A 115 -7.93 3.60 -4.46
N ASN A 116 -7.29 4.10 -3.41
CA ASN A 116 -6.14 4.99 -3.53
C ASN A 116 -4.87 4.20 -3.29
N TYR A 117 -3.83 4.48 -4.07
CA TYR A 117 -2.53 3.86 -3.95
C TYR A 117 -1.53 4.91 -3.50
N GLN A 118 -0.57 4.50 -2.68
CA GLN A 118 0.57 5.33 -2.35
C GLN A 118 1.80 4.43 -2.19
N TRP A 119 2.80 4.64 -3.04
CA TRP A 119 4.06 3.90 -2.98
C TRP A 119 5.04 4.54 -2.00
N TYR A 120 5.86 3.68 -1.40
CA TYR A 120 6.91 4.01 -0.47
C TYR A 120 8.19 3.26 -0.87
N SER A 121 9.33 3.84 -0.51
CA SER A 121 10.65 3.22 -0.62
C SER A 121 11.24 2.96 0.77
N ASN A 122 12.14 2.00 0.89
CA ASN A 122 12.83 1.67 2.12
C ASN A 122 14.26 1.21 1.83
N THR A 123 15.17 1.47 2.75
CA THR A 123 16.56 0.99 2.72
C THR A 123 16.71 -0.39 3.36
N THR A 124 15.64 -0.89 3.98
CA THR A 124 15.56 -2.23 4.57
C THR A 124 14.38 -2.98 3.99
N ASN A 125 14.44 -4.32 4.05
CA ASN A 125 13.34 -5.18 3.60
C ASN A 125 12.16 -5.12 4.59
N SER A 126 11.45 -3.99 4.60
CA SER A 126 10.35 -3.69 5.51
C SER A 126 9.28 -2.83 4.81
N ASN A 127 8.02 -3.12 5.12
CA ASN A 127 6.86 -2.31 4.72
C ASN A 127 6.45 -1.28 5.78
N THR A 128 7.30 -1.04 6.78
CA THR A 128 7.10 -0.06 7.85
C THR A 128 8.24 0.95 7.86
N GLY A 129 7.91 2.23 8.11
CA GLY A 129 8.90 3.31 8.21
C GLY A 129 9.52 3.74 6.87
N GLY A 130 8.86 3.43 5.74
CA GLY A 130 9.32 3.82 4.41
C GLY A 130 9.22 5.32 4.16
N THR A 131 9.98 5.78 3.17
CA THR A 131 9.93 7.14 2.63
C THR A 131 8.85 7.24 1.56
N LEU A 132 7.95 8.22 1.72
CA LEU A 132 6.87 8.52 0.78
C LEU A 132 7.41 8.87 -0.61
N LEU A 133 6.87 8.24 -1.66
CA LEU A 133 7.16 8.58 -3.05
C LEU A 133 6.07 9.51 -3.59
N THR A 134 6.33 10.81 -3.59
CA THR A 134 5.36 11.82 -4.02
C THR A 134 4.88 11.58 -5.45
N GLY A 135 3.56 11.54 -5.65
CA GLY A 135 2.94 11.37 -6.97
C GLY A 135 2.86 9.91 -7.46
N ALA A 136 3.44 8.95 -6.73
CA ALA A 136 3.31 7.53 -7.04
C ALA A 136 1.96 7.00 -6.52
N THR A 137 0.87 7.30 -7.23
CA THR A 137 -0.51 7.03 -6.80
C THR A 137 -1.28 6.05 -7.68
N ASN A 138 -0.58 5.31 -8.53
CA ASN A 138 -1.16 4.31 -9.42
C ASN A 138 -0.99 2.90 -8.84
N SER A 139 -1.77 1.94 -9.35
CA SER A 139 -1.64 0.51 -9.03
C SER A 139 -0.32 -0.11 -9.52
N ALA A 140 0.40 0.59 -10.40
CA ALA A 140 1.73 0.23 -10.88
C ALA A 140 2.73 1.37 -10.65
N PHE A 141 4.00 1.02 -10.42
CA PHE A 141 5.10 1.94 -10.19
C PHE A 141 6.37 1.43 -10.88
N THR A 142 7.01 2.28 -11.68
CA THR A 142 8.32 2.03 -12.28
C THR A 142 9.42 2.61 -11.37
N PRO A 143 10.28 1.80 -10.75
CA PRO A 143 11.37 2.29 -9.92
C PRO A 143 12.39 3.16 -10.70
N PRO A 144 13.06 4.11 -10.04
CA PRO A 144 14.23 4.78 -10.61
C PRO A 144 15.36 3.80 -10.93
N ASN A 145 16.16 4.12 -11.95
CA ASN A 145 17.23 3.24 -12.47
C ASN A 145 18.61 3.91 -12.55
N THR A 146 18.78 5.10 -11.95
CA THR A 146 20.00 5.92 -12.05
C THR A 146 20.86 5.87 -10.79
N THR A 147 20.48 5.11 -9.77
CA THR A 147 21.24 5.03 -8.51
C THR A 147 21.55 3.58 -8.21
N VAL A 148 22.84 3.26 -8.22
CA VAL A 148 23.36 1.93 -7.88
C VAL A 148 23.08 1.62 -6.41
N GLY A 149 22.69 0.38 -6.16
CA GLY A 149 22.38 -0.13 -4.82
C GLY A 149 21.07 -0.90 -4.77
N THR A 150 20.66 -1.24 -3.55
CA THR A 150 19.42 -1.97 -3.27
C THR A 150 18.41 -1.04 -2.62
N VAL A 151 17.20 -0.98 -3.19
CA VAL A 151 16.05 -0.27 -2.62
C VAL A 151 14.86 -1.20 -2.56
N TYR A 152 14.11 -1.14 -1.47
CA TYR A 152 12.87 -1.89 -1.28
C TYR A 152 11.67 -0.98 -1.51
N TYR A 153 10.65 -1.48 -2.18
CA TYR A 153 9.41 -0.74 -2.45
C TYR A 153 8.20 -1.49 -1.95
N TYR A 154 7.20 -0.75 -1.49
CA TYR A 154 5.89 -1.31 -1.15
C TYR A 154 4.81 -0.27 -1.41
N VAL A 155 3.56 -0.72 -1.50
CA VAL A 155 2.40 0.16 -1.70
C VAL A 155 1.41 -0.02 -0.56
N GLU A 156 0.93 1.10 -0.04
CA GLU A 156 -0.25 1.15 0.82
C GLU A 156 -1.47 1.43 -0.06
N VAL A 157 -2.52 0.65 0.13
CA VAL A 157 -3.78 0.78 -0.59
C VAL A 157 -4.88 1.10 0.41
N THR A 158 -5.53 2.24 0.23
CA THR A 158 -6.66 2.68 1.06
C THR A 158 -7.95 2.69 0.26
N GLN A 159 -9.07 2.53 0.95
CA GLN A 159 -10.38 2.67 0.34
C GLN A 159 -10.82 4.13 0.32
N ALA A 160 -11.45 4.56 -0.77
CA ALA A 160 -11.92 5.94 -0.84
C ALA A 160 -13.00 6.21 0.22
N GLY A 161 -12.83 7.30 0.99
CA GLY A 161 -13.83 7.78 1.96
C GLY A 161 -13.79 7.12 3.34
N ILE A 162 -12.93 6.12 3.56
CA ILE A 162 -12.73 5.46 4.86
C ILE A 162 -11.25 5.08 5.05
N ASP A 163 -10.76 5.07 6.28
CA ASP A 163 -9.35 4.78 6.58
C ASP A 163 -9.01 3.26 6.61
N CYS A 164 -9.79 2.42 5.91
CA CYS A 164 -9.45 1.00 5.74
C CYS A 164 -8.28 0.86 4.77
N ALA A 165 -7.21 0.23 5.23
CA ALA A 165 -5.94 0.16 4.52
C ALA A 165 -5.35 -1.25 4.52
N VAL A 166 -4.61 -1.58 3.46
CA VAL A 166 -3.80 -2.80 3.34
C VAL A 166 -2.45 -2.45 2.71
N THR A 167 -1.39 -3.15 3.12
CA THR A 167 -0.04 -2.91 2.62
C THR A 167 0.48 -4.12 1.87
N SER A 168 1.18 -3.91 0.76
CA SER A 168 1.79 -5.01 0.00
C SER A 168 2.99 -5.62 0.73
N ASN A 169 3.41 -6.79 0.25
CA ASN A 169 4.78 -7.26 0.46
C ASN A 169 5.78 -6.26 -0.15
N THR A 170 7.02 -6.34 0.31
CA THR A 170 8.15 -5.60 -0.24
C THR A 170 8.63 -6.19 -1.56
N SER A 171 9.12 -5.31 -2.43
CA SER A 171 9.81 -5.64 -3.68
C SER A 171 11.25 -5.14 -3.60
N GLU A 172 12.21 -6.01 -3.82
CA GLU A 172 13.63 -5.68 -3.86
C GLU A 172 14.06 -5.27 -5.28
N VAL A 173 14.71 -4.11 -5.40
CA VAL A 173 15.26 -3.63 -6.66
C VAL A 173 16.75 -3.41 -6.49
N ILE A 174 17.55 -4.15 -7.24
CA ILE A 174 19.01 -4.11 -7.21
C ILE A 174 19.50 -3.50 -8.51
N ILE A 175 20.11 -2.32 -8.41
CA ILE A 175 20.75 -1.63 -9.53
C ILE A 175 22.27 -1.84 -9.41
N ASN A 176 22.88 -2.46 -10.42
CA ASN A 176 24.33 -2.66 -10.50
C ASN A 176 24.95 -1.65 -11.46
N GLU A 177 26.23 -1.34 -11.27
CA GLU A 177 26.97 -0.50 -12.22
C GLU A 177 26.94 -1.10 -13.64
N ALA A 178 26.81 -0.23 -14.63
CA ALA A 178 26.89 -0.63 -16.03
C ALA A 178 28.28 -1.17 -16.39
N ALA A 179 28.32 -2.13 -17.30
CA ALA A 179 29.57 -2.70 -17.78
C ALA A 179 30.45 -1.63 -18.44
N THR A 180 31.72 -1.57 -18.07
CA THR A 180 32.70 -0.63 -18.63
C THR A 180 33.93 -1.38 -19.10
N ILE A 181 34.40 -1.09 -20.32
CA ILE A 181 35.66 -1.64 -20.83
C ILE A 181 36.84 -1.02 -20.07
N THR A 182 37.71 -1.86 -19.52
CA THR A 182 38.88 -1.45 -18.73
C THR A 182 40.17 -1.51 -19.53
N ASN A 183 40.32 -2.50 -20.41
CA ASN A 183 41.44 -2.57 -21.34
C ASN A 183 40.93 -2.67 -22.77
N GLN A 184 41.46 -1.79 -23.61
CA GLN A 184 41.23 -1.79 -25.05
C GLN A 184 42.20 -2.75 -25.75
N PRO A 185 41.81 -3.34 -26.88
CA PRO A 185 42.76 -4.01 -27.76
C PRO A 185 43.83 -3.02 -28.22
N LEU A 186 45.09 -3.48 -28.29
CA LEU A 186 46.22 -2.66 -28.68
C LEU A 186 46.42 -2.71 -30.20
N SER A 187 46.74 -1.56 -30.80
CA SER A 187 47.14 -1.48 -32.21
C SER A 187 48.56 -1.98 -32.39
N GLU A 188 48.82 -2.66 -33.50
CA GLU A 188 50.15 -3.20 -33.83
C GLU A 188 50.52 -2.91 -35.29
N ILE A 189 51.82 -2.76 -35.52
CA ILE A 189 52.42 -2.72 -36.87
C ILE A 189 53.33 -3.95 -36.96
N ILE A 190 53.02 -4.84 -37.90
CA ILE A 190 53.74 -6.10 -38.11
C ILE A 190 54.35 -6.15 -39.51
N CYS A 191 55.44 -6.91 -39.68
CA CYS A 191 56.01 -7.17 -41.01
C CYS A 191 55.17 -8.23 -41.74
N PHE A 192 55.32 -8.29 -43.07
CA PHE A 192 54.64 -9.30 -43.89
C PHE A 192 55.08 -10.71 -43.48
N GLY A 193 54.11 -11.54 -43.06
CA GLY A 193 54.34 -12.93 -42.66
C GLY A 193 54.50 -13.15 -41.15
N ASP A 194 54.57 -12.10 -40.34
CA ASP A 194 54.64 -12.20 -38.88
C ASP A 194 53.25 -12.50 -38.27
N SER A 195 53.24 -13.11 -37.08
CA SER A 195 52.04 -13.27 -36.28
C SER A 195 51.75 -12.03 -35.44
N PHE A 196 50.48 -11.65 -35.31
CA PHE A 196 50.01 -10.58 -34.41
C PHE A 196 49.75 -11.12 -33.00
N ASN A 197 49.85 -10.27 -31.96
CA ASN A 197 49.44 -10.72 -30.63
C ASN A 197 47.92 -10.89 -30.55
N THR A 198 47.48 -11.77 -29.66
CA THR A 198 46.05 -11.99 -29.44
C THR A 198 45.38 -10.69 -28.97
N LEU A 199 44.35 -10.28 -29.70
CA LEU A 199 43.50 -9.18 -29.26
C LEU A 199 42.81 -9.57 -27.95
N SER A 200 42.91 -8.69 -26.97
CA SER A 200 42.25 -8.88 -25.69
C SER A 200 41.48 -7.62 -25.32
N VAL A 201 40.37 -7.85 -24.64
CA VAL A 201 39.56 -6.81 -24.00
C VAL A 201 39.25 -7.29 -22.60
N SER A 202 39.31 -6.39 -21.63
CA SER A 202 38.78 -6.66 -20.30
C SER A 202 37.70 -5.64 -19.99
N TYR A 203 36.73 -6.05 -19.17
CA TYR A 203 35.66 -5.20 -18.71
C TYR A 203 35.46 -5.40 -17.20
N THR A 204 34.78 -4.45 -16.58
CA THR A 204 34.30 -4.54 -15.19
C THR A 204 32.80 -4.29 -15.16
N ASN A 205 32.14 -4.70 -14.07
CA ASN A 205 30.72 -4.49 -13.79
C ASN A 205 29.77 -5.19 -14.78
N GLY A 206 28.49 -4.81 -14.77
CA GLY A 206 27.44 -5.47 -15.54
C GLY A 206 26.79 -6.64 -14.81
N VAL A 207 25.66 -7.11 -15.35
CA VAL A 207 24.92 -8.27 -14.84
C VAL A 207 24.89 -9.39 -15.89
N GLY A 208 24.95 -10.64 -15.42
CA GLY A 208 24.95 -11.82 -16.29
C GLY A 208 26.32 -12.22 -16.81
N THR A 209 26.34 -13.15 -17.76
CA THR A 209 27.57 -13.66 -18.39
C THR A 209 27.83 -12.91 -19.69
N PRO A 210 29.03 -12.33 -19.90
CA PRO A 210 29.34 -11.60 -21.13
C PRO A 210 29.45 -12.56 -22.32
N ASN A 211 29.05 -12.07 -23.49
CA ASN A 211 29.36 -12.71 -24.77
C ASN A 211 30.31 -11.80 -25.54
N TYR A 212 31.29 -12.39 -26.23
CA TYR A 212 32.28 -11.64 -27.00
C TYR A 212 32.11 -11.90 -28.49
N GLN A 213 32.20 -10.85 -29.28
CA GLN A 213 32.25 -10.92 -30.75
C GLN A 213 33.29 -9.93 -31.26
N TRP A 214 34.15 -10.39 -32.16
CA TRP A 214 35.18 -9.57 -32.78
C TRP A 214 34.76 -9.19 -34.20
N PHE A 215 35.02 -7.93 -34.56
CA PHE A 215 34.73 -7.35 -35.86
C PHE A 215 36.03 -6.82 -36.48
N SER A 216 36.07 -6.73 -37.81
CA SER A 216 37.23 -6.22 -38.55
C SER A 216 36.76 -5.41 -39.75
N ASN A 217 37.45 -4.31 -40.05
CA ASN A 217 37.23 -3.51 -41.25
C ASN A 217 38.57 -2.98 -41.79
N THR A 218 38.54 -2.17 -42.86
CA THR A 218 39.72 -1.53 -43.45
C THR A 218 39.78 -0.01 -43.21
N THR A 219 38.90 0.52 -42.36
CA THR A 219 38.69 1.95 -42.12
C THR A 219 38.66 2.21 -40.62
N ASN A 220 39.42 3.18 -40.11
CA ASN A 220 39.41 3.48 -38.67
C ASN A 220 38.06 4.09 -38.22
N ASP A 221 37.07 3.21 -38.05
CA ASP A 221 35.66 3.52 -37.77
C ASP A 221 35.13 2.43 -36.84
N ASN A 222 34.39 2.86 -35.80
CA ASN A 222 33.74 2.00 -34.82
C ASN A 222 32.20 2.03 -34.94
N THR A 223 31.67 2.56 -36.04
CA THR A 223 30.22 2.73 -36.28
C THR A 223 29.66 1.86 -37.43
N THR A 224 30.52 1.21 -38.21
CA THR A 224 30.15 0.39 -39.39
C THR A 224 30.76 -1.01 -39.35
#